data_AF-A0A3R8R6B5-F1
#
_entry.id   AF-A0A3R8R6B5-F1
#
_cell.length_a   1.000
_cell.length_b   1.000
_cell.length_c   1.000
_cell.angle_alpha   90.00
_cell.angle_beta   90.00
_cell.angle_gamma   90.00
#
_symmetry.space_group_name_H-M   'P 1'
#
loop_
_entity.id
_entity.type
_entity.pdbx_description
1 polymer ?
#
loop_
_entity_poly.entity_id
_entity_poly.type
_entity_poly.pdbx_seq_one_letter_code
_entity_poly.pdbx_strand_id
1 'polypeptide(L)'
;GDLEKQINQVLARFNWGFIDIQPSDSAMIIEHLALPVADGALPLHQWHLALSAVLTGLYARWLREQGGYDRVSLSVEATSDVSLRFRYKA
;
A
#
# COMPACT_ATOMS: atom_id res chain seq x y z
N GLY A 1 -1.84 -13.23 5.22
CA GLY A 1 -2.79 -13.44 6.36
C GLY A 1 -4.24 -13.11 5.98
N ASP A 2 -5.23 -13.16 6.89
CA ASP A 2 -6.64 -12.87 6.52
C ASP A 2 -6.85 -11.41 6.06
N LEU A 3 -6.18 -10.45 6.69
CA LEU A 3 -6.16 -9.05 6.25
C LEU A 3 -5.63 -8.91 4.82
N GLU A 4 -4.47 -9.49 4.53
CA GLU A 4 -3.84 -9.49 3.21
C GLU A 4 -4.75 -10.08 2.13
N LYS A 5 -5.42 -11.22 2.42
CA LYS A 5 -6.38 -11.82 1.48
C LYS A 5 -7.54 -10.87 1.17
N GLN A 6 -8.11 -10.23 2.20
CA GLN A 6 -9.22 -9.28 2.02
C GLN A 6 -8.79 -8.04 1.23
N ILE A 7 -7.61 -7.50 1.51
CA ILE A 7 -7.04 -6.37 0.77
C ILE A 7 -6.85 -6.77 -0.71
N ASN A 8 -6.23 -7.92 -0.97
CA ASN A 8 -5.97 -8.39 -2.33
C ASN A 8 -7.26 -8.63 -3.13
N GLN A 9 -8.32 -9.11 -2.48
CA GLN A 9 -9.64 -9.24 -3.12
C GLN A 9 -10.22 -7.89 -3.55
N VAL A 10 -10.02 -6.83 -2.75
CA VAL A 10 -10.49 -5.49 -3.11
C VAL A 10 -9.64 -4.90 -4.23
N LEU A 11 -8.31 -4.96 -4.11
CA LEU A 11 -7.39 -4.43 -5.13
C LEU A 11 -7.59 -5.08 -6.51
N ALA A 12 -7.83 -6.39 -6.54
CA ALA A 12 -8.08 -7.14 -7.77
C ALA A 12 -9.31 -6.62 -8.55
N ARG A 13 -10.33 -6.11 -7.87
CA ARG A 13 -11.55 -5.55 -8.52
C ARG A 13 -11.26 -4.30 -9.35
N PHE A 14 -10.19 -3.57 -9.00
CA PHE A 14 -9.78 -2.34 -9.68
C PHE A 14 -8.55 -2.54 -10.57
N ASN A 15 -8.01 -3.76 -10.62
CA ASN A 15 -6.71 -4.05 -11.24
C ASN A 15 -5.58 -3.20 -10.64
N TRP A 16 -5.59 -3.04 -9.32
CA TRP A 16 -4.59 -2.25 -8.56
C TRP A 16 -3.55 -3.16 -7.90
N GLY A 17 -3.12 -4.21 -8.59
CA GLY A 17 -2.09 -5.10 -8.10
C GLY A 17 -2.49 -5.91 -6.87
N PHE A 18 -1.50 -6.22 -6.05
CA PHE A 18 -1.65 -7.02 -4.83
C PHE A 18 -0.59 -6.64 -3.80
N ILE A 19 -0.80 -7.08 -2.56
CA ILE A 19 0.13 -6.90 -1.46
C ILE A 19 0.65 -8.22 -0.92
N ASP A 20 1.86 -8.14 -0.36
CA ASP A 20 2.45 -9.13 0.53
C ASP A 20 2.75 -8.44 1.88
N ILE A 21 2.25 -9.00 2.98
CA ILE A 21 2.50 -8.49 4.33
C ILE A 21 3.63 -9.29 4.96
N GLN A 22 4.78 -8.65 5.09
CA GLN A 22 5.95 -9.26 5.71
C GLN A 22 5.90 -9.05 7.23
N PRO A 23 5.97 -10.12 8.03
CA PRO A 23 6.12 -10.00 9.48
C PRO A 23 7.51 -9.42 9.79
N SER A 24 7.57 -8.41 10.65
CA SER A 24 8.83 -7.90 11.19
C SER A 24 8.68 -7.60 12.69
N ASP A 25 9.75 -7.85 13.44
CA ASP A 25 9.78 -7.77 14.90
C ASP A 25 9.46 -6.37 15.47
N SER A 26 9.56 -5.32 14.65
CA SER A 26 9.41 -3.91 15.07
C SER A 26 8.49 -3.07 14.19
N ALA A 27 7.95 -3.64 13.12
CA ALA A 27 7.08 -2.95 12.19
C ALA A 27 6.29 -3.96 11.37
N MET A 28 5.16 -3.53 10.82
CA MET A 28 4.51 -4.28 9.76
C MET A 28 4.92 -3.66 8.43
N ILE A 29 5.39 -4.50 7.49
CA ILE A 29 5.73 -4.07 6.14
C ILE A 29 4.67 -4.59 5.17
N ILE A 30 4.13 -3.67 4.37
CA ILE A 30 3.26 -4.00 3.24
C ILE A 30 4.06 -3.72 1.97
N GLU A 31 4.37 -4.76 1.21
CA GLU A 31 4.89 -4.61 -0.14
C GLU A 31 3.73 -4.62 -1.12
N HIS A 32 3.52 -3.51 -1.83
CA HIS A 32 2.54 -3.41 -2.89
C HIS A 32 3.21 -3.59 -4.24
N LEU A 33 2.67 -4.52 -5.02
CA LEU A 33 3.24 -4.99 -6.28
C LEU A 33 2.22 -4.80 -7.40
N ALA A 34 2.72 -4.65 -8.63
CA ALA A 34 1.91 -4.46 -9.83
C ALA A 34 1.01 -3.22 -9.74
N LEU A 35 1.59 -2.06 -9.39
CA LEU A 35 0.91 -0.77 -9.43
C LEU A 35 0.18 -0.56 -10.77
N PRO A 36 -0.95 0.16 -10.77
CA PRO A 36 -1.57 0.62 -12.00
C PRO A 36 -0.57 1.31 -12.93
N VAL A 37 -0.60 0.94 -14.21
CA VAL A 37 0.28 1.52 -15.24
C VAL A 37 -0.13 2.98 -15.48
N ALA A 38 0.85 3.88 -15.55
CA ALA A 38 0.61 5.26 -15.93
C ALA A 38 0.12 5.33 -17.39
N ASP A 39 -0.93 6.12 -17.65
CA ASP A 39 -1.48 6.35 -18.99
C ASP A 39 -0.71 7.41 -19.80
N GLY A 40 0.38 7.95 -19.24
CA GLY A 40 1.21 8.99 -19.83
C GLY A 40 0.71 10.42 -19.57
N ALA A 41 -0.43 10.61 -18.89
CA ALA A 41 -0.92 11.94 -18.54
C ALA A 41 -0.06 12.64 -17.47
N LEU A 42 0.61 11.86 -16.62
CA LEU A 42 1.54 12.34 -15.61
C LEU A 42 2.92 11.71 -15.81
N PRO A 43 4.01 12.46 -15.52
CA PRO A 43 5.33 11.85 -15.35
C PRO A 43 5.28 10.72 -14.31
N LEU A 44 6.04 9.65 -14.53
CA LEU A 44 6.03 8.46 -13.67
C LEU A 44 6.21 8.79 -12.17
N HIS A 45 7.09 9.74 -11.84
CA HIS A 45 7.29 10.17 -10.45
C HIS A 45 6.03 10.81 -9.83
N GLN A 46 5.30 11.63 -10.58
CA GLN A 46 4.04 12.23 -10.11
C GLN A 46 2.94 11.20 -9.99
N TRP A 47 2.90 10.23 -10.91
CA TRP A 47 2.00 9.09 -10.83
C TRP A 47 2.24 8.26 -9.56
N HIS A 48 3.50 7.96 -9.24
CA HIS A 48 3.85 7.29 -7.98
C HIS A 48 3.46 8.08 -6.76
N LEU A 49 3.69 9.40 -6.74
CA LEU A 49 3.29 10.24 -5.61
C LEU A 49 1.77 10.21 -5.40
N ALA A 50 1.00 10.32 -6.50
CA ALA A 50 -0.46 10.26 -6.45
C ALA A 50 -0.96 8.91 -5.93
N LEU A 51 -0.47 7.79 -6.50
CA LEU A 51 -0.84 6.45 -6.04
C LEU A 51 -0.39 6.18 -4.60
N SER A 52 0.81 6.64 -4.21
CA SER A 52 1.31 6.53 -2.85
C SER A 52 0.39 7.21 -1.86
N ALA A 53 -0.10 8.41 -2.16
CA ALA A 53 -1.04 9.13 -1.30
C ALA A 53 -2.38 8.39 -1.14
N VAL A 54 -2.93 7.90 -2.26
CA VAL A 54 -4.21 7.14 -2.26
C VAL A 54 -4.06 5.85 -1.45
N LEU A 55 -3.03 5.06 -1.73
CA LEU A 55 -2.77 3.79 -1.05
C LEU A 55 -2.43 3.99 0.43
N THR A 56 -1.74 5.08 0.79
CA THR A 56 -1.50 5.44 2.20
C THR A 56 -2.81 5.61 2.96
N GLY A 57 -3.78 6.35 2.42
CA GLY A 57 -5.10 6.52 3.04
C GLY A 57 -5.87 5.21 3.17
N LEU A 58 -5.82 4.37 2.13
CA LEU A 58 -6.48 3.07 2.08
C LEU A 58 -5.92 2.12 3.15
N TYR A 59 -4.60 1.94 3.20
CA TYR A 59 -3.96 1.07 4.20
C TYR A 59 -4.12 1.61 5.62
N ALA A 60 -4.04 2.94 5.82
CA ALA A 60 -4.29 3.52 7.13
C ALA A 60 -5.72 3.25 7.62
N ARG A 61 -6.72 3.24 6.73
CA ARG A 61 -8.09 2.88 7.10
C ARG A 61 -8.21 1.42 7.50
N TRP A 62 -7.70 0.48 6.69
CA TRP A 62 -7.77 -0.94 7.02
C TRP A 62 -7.01 -1.30 8.28
N LEU A 63 -5.87 -0.66 8.54
CA LEU A 63 -5.10 -0.91 9.77
C LEU A 63 -5.84 -0.44 11.03
N ARG A 64 -6.54 0.69 10.97
CA ARG A 64 -7.41 1.13 12.08
C ARG A 64 -8.56 0.15 12.33
N GLU A 65 -9.18 -0.36 11.27
CA GLU A 65 -10.29 -1.32 11.40
C GLU A 65 -9.86 -2.66 12.02
N GLN A 66 -8.57 -3.03 11.95
CA GLN A 66 -7.99 -4.20 12.60
C GLN A 66 -7.47 -3.91 14.03
N GLY A 67 -7.84 -2.77 14.62
CA GLY A 67 -7.43 -2.38 15.98
C GLY A 67 -6.09 -1.64 16.06
N GLY A 68 -5.55 -1.15 14.94
CA GLY A 68 -4.42 -0.22 14.93
C GLY A 68 -4.78 1.15 15.54
N TYR A 69 -3.77 1.93 15.94
CA TYR A 69 -3.96 3.23 16.59
C TYR A 69 -4.69 4.26 15.71
N ASP A 70 -5.40 5.21 16.33
CA ASP A 70 -6.18 6.26 15.64
C ASP A 70 -5.36 7.06 14.61
N ARG A 71 -4.06 7.25 14.90
CA ARG A 71 -3.07 7.82 13.98
C ARG A 71 -2.10 6.74 13.50
N VAL A 72 -2.46 6.05 12.43
CA VAL A 72 -1.54 5.15 11.71
C VAL A 72 -0.49 6.01 11.00
N SER A 73 0.77 5.92 11.44
CA SER A 73 1.90 6.51 10.74
C SER A 73 2.45 5.50 9.74
N LEU A 74 2.25 5.76 8.44
CA LEU A 74 2.83 5.00 7.34
C LEU A 74 3.90 5.83 6.67
N SER A 75 5.12 5.31 6.60
CA SER A 75 6.13 5.80 5.66
C SER A 75 6.05 4.99 4.37
N VAL A 76 6.14 5.66 3.23
CA VAL A 76 6.10 5.04 1.90
C VAL A 76 7.41 5.29 1.16
N GLU A 77 7.91 4.26 0.49
CA GLU A 77 9.05 4.35 -0.42
C GLU A 77 8.74 3.60 -1.72
N ALA A 78 9.13 4.15 -2.87
CA ALA A 78 9.09 3.42 -4.13
C ALA A 78 10.25 2.41 -4.16
N THR A 79 9.94 1.15 -4.46
CA THR A 79 10.95 0.08 -4.55
C THR A 79 11.27 -0.29 -6.00
N SER A 80 10.38 0.06 -6.93
CA SER A 80 10.58 0.00 -8.38
C SER A 80 9.56 0.89 -9.10
N ASP A 81 9.56 0.87 -10.43
CA ASP A 81 8.56 1.56 -11.25
C ASP A 81 7.12 1.04 -11.05
N VAL A 82 6.96 -0.17 -10.50
CA VAL A 82 5.67 -0.85 -10.35
C VAL A 82 5.42 -1.34 -8.92
N SER A 83 6.20 -0.88 -7.94
CA SER A 83 6.06 -1.33 -6.55
C SER A 83 6.36 -0.24 -5.53
N LEU A 84 5.60 -0.28 -4.43
CA LEU A 84 5.76 0.59 -3.26
C LEU A 84 5.90 -0.26 -2.01
N ARG A 85 6.72 0.19 -1.06
CA ARG A 85 6.77 -0.38 0.29
C ARG A 85 6.20 0.60 1.30
N PHE A 86 5.26 0.12 2.10
CA PHE A 86 4.69 0.85 3.22
C PHE A 86 5.18 0.23 4.53
N ARG A 87 5.68 1.08 5.42
CA ARG A 87 6.10 0.66 6.76
C ARG A 87 5.19 1.28 7.80
N TYR A 88 4.50 0.42 8.53
CA TYR A 88 3.71 0.78 9.70
C TYR A 88 4.52 0.57 10.97
N LYS A 89 4.63 1.62 11.78
CA LYS A 89 5.14 1.53 13.16
C LYS A 89 3.97 1.77 14.10
N ALA A 90 3.69 0.77 14.92
CA ALA A 90 2.76 0.86 16.05
C ALA A 90 3.36 1.73 17.15
#